data_AF-A0A3D8L8D6-F1
#
_entry.id   AF-A0A3D8L8D6-F1
#
_cell.length_a   1.000
_cell.length_b   1.000
_cell.length_c   1.000
_cell.angle_alpha   90.00
_cell.angle_beta   90.00
_cell.angle_gamma   90.00
#
_symmetry.space_group_name_H-M   'P 1'
#
loop_
_entity.id
_entity.type
_entity.pdbx_description
1 polymer ?
#
loop_
_entity_poly.entity_id
_entity_poly.type
_entity_poly.pdbx_seq_one_letter_code
_entity_poly.pdbx_strand_id
1 'polypeptide(L)' 'MGLMKYNYIENQEQYEEVTLRVEQFKDAEPGTNEAKELKVLVKMLVNFEKKQVQDHNKIKR' A
#
# COMPACT_ATOMS: atom_id res chain seq x y z
N MET A 1 1.85 -18.90 -5.54
CA MET A 1 0.73 -18.11 -4.98
C MET A 1 0.92 -16.67 -5.41
N GLY A 2 0.16 -16.22 -6.41
CA GLY A 2 0.29 -14.87 -6.96
C GLY A 2 -0.49 -13.85 -6.15
N LEU A 3 0.15 -12.71 -5.83
CA LEU A 3 -0.49 -11.51 -5.24
C LEU A 3 -1.39 -10.79 -6.26
N MET A 4 -2.17 -11.53 -7.06
CA MET A 4 -3.16 -10.96 -7.95
C MET A 4 -4.48 -10.81 -7.18
N LYS A 5 -4.71 -9.65 -6.53
CA LYS A 5 -6.05 -9.00 -6.47
C LYS A 5 -6.20 -7.79 -5.56
N TYR A 6 -5.21 -7.37 -4.80
CA TYR A 6 -5.39 -6.18 -3.95
C TYR A 6 -5.16 -4.93 -4.81
N ASN A 7 -6.23 -4.33 -5.35
CA ASN A 7 -6.19 -3.01 -6.02
C ASN A 7 -6.23 -1.85 -5.01
N TYR A 8 -6.55 -2.14 -3.76
CA TYR A 8 -6.69 -1.17 -2.67
C TYR A 8 -6.63 -1.90 -1.33
N ILE A 9 -6.16 -1.19 -0.30
CA ILE A 9 -6.19 -1.63 1.09
C ILE A 9 -7.56 -1.24 1.65
N GLU A 10 -8.26 -2.18 2.26
CA GLU A 10 -9.60 -1.95 2.82
C GLU A 10 -9.61 -1.82 4.35
N ASN A 11 -8.66 -2.44 5.02
CA ASN A 11 -8.61 -2.53 6.48
C ASN A 11 -7.17 -2.44 7.01
N GLN A 12 -7.06 -2.32 8.33
CA GLN A 12 -5.78 -2.17 9.01
C GLN A 12 -4.88 -3.39 8.84
N GLU A 13 -5.43 -4.61 8.87
CA GLU A 13 -4.63 -5.84 8.67
C GLU A 13 -3.96 -5.87 7.29
N GLN A 14 -4.69 -5.52 6.22
CA GLN A 14 -4.13 -5.39 4.87
C GLN A 14 -3.08 -4.26 4.80
N TYR A 15 -3.26 -3.18 5.56
CA TYR A 15 -2.27 -2.11 5.64
C TYR A 15 -0.95 -2.62 6.24
N GLU A 16 -1.03 -3.41 7.31
CA GLU A 16 0.13 -4.02 7.95
C GLU A 16 0.80 -5.05 7.06
N GLU A 17 0.04 -5.92 6.38
CA GLU A 17 0.58 -6.88 5.42
C GLU A 17 1.33 -6.19 4.27
N VAL A 18 0.74 -5.14 3.70
CA VAL A 18 1.38 -4.35 2.63
C VAL A 18 2.63 -3.65 3.16
N THR A 19 2.61 -3.12 4.38
CA THR A 19 3.77 -2.48 5.01
C THR A 19 4.93 -3.45 5.19
N LEU A 20 4.66 -4.65 5.72
CA LEU A 20 5.66 -5.71 5.85
C LEU A 20 6.24 -6.12 4.49
N ARG A 21 5.39 -6.19 3.46
CA ARG A 21 5.81 -6.50 2.10
C ARG A 21 6.74 -5.41 1.53
N VAL A 22 6.44 -4.14 1.80
CA VAL A 22 7.30 -3.01 1.40
C VAL A 22 8.65 -3.10 2.10
N GLU A 23 8.68 -3.43 3.38
CA GLU A 23 9.93 -3.61 4.12
C GLU A 23 10.80 -4.74 3.54
N GLN A 24 10.19 -5.82 3.07
CA GLN A 24 10.91 -6.92 2.40
C GLN A 24 11.55 -6.50 1.07
N PHE A 25 10.97 -5.51 0.40
CA PHE A 25 11.43 -5.04 -0.91
C PHE A 25 12.20 -3.72 -0.86
N LYS A 26 12.45 -3.14 0.34
CA LYS A 26 13.11 -1.84 0.47
C LYS A 26 14.54 -1.82 -0.08
N ASP A 27 15.21 -2.96 -0.03
CA ASP A 27 16.58 -3.17 -0.51
C ASP A 27 16.60 -3.79 -1.93
N ALA A 28 15.45 -3.87 -2.60
CA ALA A 28 15.37 -4.37 -3.97
C ALA A 28 16.15 -3.45 -4.94
N GLU A 29 16.96 -4.07 -5.80
CA GLU A 29 17.71 -3.31 -6.79
C GLU A 29 16.79 -2.53 -7.75
N PRO A 30 17.15 -1.28 -8.07
CA PRO A 30 16.37 -0.48 -8.99
C PRO A 30 16.35 -1.14 -10.38
N GLY A 31 15.16 -1.31 -10.94
CA GLY A 31 14.95 -1.93 -12.25
C GLY A 31 14.52 -3.40 -12.20
N THR A 32 14.55 -4.03 -11.03
CA THR A 32 13.98 -5.36 -10.82
C THR A 32 12.45 -5.33 -10.78
N ASN A 33 11.82 -6.51 -10.83
CA ASN A 33 10.38 -6.62 -10.68
C ASN A 33 9.93 -6.25 -9.26
N GLU A 34 10.76 -6.53 -8.24
CA GLU A 34 10.47 -6.12 -6.87
C GLU A 34 10.41 -4.59 -6.73
N ALA A 35 11.30 -3.83 -7.38
CA ALA A 35 11.24 -2.37 -7.37
C ALA A 35 9.95 -1.81 -8.03
N LYS A 36 9.40 -2.53 -9.02
CA LYS A 36 8.09 -2.19 -9.61
C LYS A 36 6.95 -2.53 -8.67
N GLU A 37 7.01 -3.67 -7.98
CA GLU A 37 6.03 -4.05 -6.96
C GLU A 37 6.04 -3.08 -5.78
N LEU A 38 7.22 -2.65 -5.31
CA LEU A 38 7.38 -1.64 -4.26
C LEU A 38 6.60 -0.37 -4.58
N LYS A 39 6.71 0.13 -5.83
CA LYS A 39 5.94 1.31 -6.27
C LYS A 39 4.42 1.11 -6.19
N VAL A 40 3.94 -0.08 -6.52
CA VAL A 40 2.51 -0.41 -6.43
C VAL A 40 2.06 -0.44 -4.98
N LEU A 41 2.81 -1.14 -4.12
CA LEU A 41 2.51 -1.28 -2.69
C LEU A 41 2.50 0.09 -1.98
N VAL A 42 3.50 0.94 -2.23
CA VAL A 42 3.55 2.30 -1.68
C VAL A 42 2.36 3.13 -2.15
N LYS A 43 1.96 3.01 -3.43
CA LYS A 43 0.78 3.72 -3.96
C LYS A 43 -0.50 3.28 -3.26
N MET A 44 -0.62 2.00 -2.87
CA MET A 44 -1.76 1.50 -2.12
C MET A 44 -1.83 2.07 -0.70
N LEU A 45 -0.70 2.13 0.01
CA LEU A 45 -0.60 2.74 1.34
C LEU A 45 -1.04 4.20 1.31
N VAL A 46 -0.47 5.00 0.40
CA VAL A 46 -0.82 6.42 0.24
C VAL A 46 -2.31 6.61 -0.10
N ASN A 47 -2.89 5.72 -0.91
CA ASN A 47 -4.30 5.81 -1.27
C ASN A 47 -5.22 5.50 -0.08
N PHE A 48 -4.83 4.56 0.78
CA PHE A 48 -5.54 4.25 2.02
C PHE A 48 -5.49 5.41 3.01
N GLU A 49 -4.30 5.98 3.25
CA GLU A 49 -4.14 7.13 4.13
C GLU A 49 -4.93 8.35 3.63
N LYS A 50 -4.90 8.62 2.32
CA LYS A 50 -5.72 9.69 1.72
C LYS A 50 -7.21 9.47 1.94
N LYS A 51 -7.70 8.23 1.81
CA LYS A 51 -9.09 7.89 2.10
C LYS A 51 -9.43 8.14 3.57
N GLN A 52 -8.59 7.67 4.49
CA GLN A 52 -8.79 7.90 5.93
C GLN A 52 -8.84 9.40 6.26
N VAL A 53 -7.93 10.21 5.71
CA VAL A 53 -7.92 11.66 5.92
C VAL A 53 -9.17 12.33 5.33
N GLN A 54 -9.64 11.90 4.14
CA GLN A 54 -10.85 12.46 3.54
C GLN A 54 -12.13 12.11 4.32
N ASP A 55 -12.24 10.87 4.81
CA ASP A 55 -13.37 10.45 5.63
C ASP A 55 -13.39 11.21 6.96
N HIS A 56 -12.22 11.37 7.59
CA HIS A 56 -12.07 12.17 8.81
C HIS A 56 -12.43 13.65 8.60
N ASN A 57 -12.21 14.21 7.40
CA ASN A 57 -12.58 15.59 7.07
C ASN A 57 -14.06 15.78 6.71
N LYS A 58 -14.78 14.72 6.30
CA LYS A 58 -16.23 14.81 6.03
C LYS A 58 -17.06 14.92 7.31
N ILE A 59 -16.56 14.39 8.44
CA ILE A 59 -17.28 14.41 9.72
C ILE A 59 -17.23 15.80 10.39
N LYS A 60 -16.31 16.68 9.96
CA LYS A 60 -16.15 18.04 10.52
C LYS A 60 -16.85 19.16 9.74
N ARG A 61 -17.70 18.85 8.76
CA ARG A 61 -18.49 19.84 8.01
C ARG A 61 -19.97 19.80 8.36
#